data_AF-A0A969I1M5-F1
#
_entry.id   AF-A0A969I1M5-F1
#
_cell.length_a   1.000
_cell.length_b   1.000
_cell.length_c   1.000
_cell.angle_alpha   90.00
_cell.angle_beta   90.00
_cell.angle_gamma   90.00
#
_symmetry.space_group_name_H-M   'P 1'
#
loop_
_entity.id
_entity.type
_entity.pdbx_description
1 polymer ?
#
loop_
_entity_poly.entity_id
_entity_poly.type
_entity_poly.pdbx_seq_one_letter_code
_entity_poly.pdbx_strand_id
1 'polypeptide(L)'
;MARNKMTGKMGNWWLVLAVVGLAILPLILVSGEYGGADGEAADMVGEIQPDYEPWAEPVLELPSGEIESLLFVSQAAIGAGIIGYAIGLYKGRREQR
;
A
#
# COMPACT_ATOMS: atom_id res chain seq x y z
N MET A 1 35.13 -24.14 29.09
CA MET A 1 35.12 -24.10 27.61
C MET A 1 33.78 -23.52 27.16
N ALA A 2 33.67 -22.18 27.09
CA ALA A 2 32.41 -21.50 26.79
C ALA A 2 32.30 -21.25 25.28
N ARG A 3 31.32 -21.90 24.64
CA ARG A 3 31.05 -21.75 23.20
C ARG A 3 30.23 -20.48 23.00
N ASN A 4 30.90 -19.42 22.55
CA ASN A 4 30.29 -18.13 22.21
C ASN A 4 29.26 -18.34 21.08
N LYS A 5 27.96 -18.24 21.39
CA LYS A 5 26.91 -18.15 20.38
C LYS A 5 26.95 -16.75 19.78
N MET A 6 27.79 -16.54 18.78
CA MET A 6 27.58 -15.44 17.83
C MET A 6 26.42 -15.83 16.91
N THR A 7 25.19 -15.74 17.42
CA THR A 7 24.02 -15.68 16.54
C THR A 7 24.00 -14.29 15.94
N GLY A 8 24.71 -14.10 14.83
CA GLY A 8 24.53 -12.92 14.01
C GLY A 8 23.05 -12.81 13.65
N LYS A 9 22.37 -11.78 14.16
CA LYS A 9 21.04 -11.38 13.70
C LYS A 9 21.17 -11.13 12.20
N MET A 10 20.90 -12.14 11.38
CA MET A 10 20.69 -11.94 9.95
C MET A 10 19.41 -11.10 9.86
N GLY A 11 19.58 -9.79 9.70
CA GLY A 11 18.48 -8.83 9.80
C GLY A 11 17.41 -9.14 8.76
N ASN A 12 16.20 -8.64 8.98
CA ASN A 12 15.04 -8.78 8.08
C ASN A 12 15.22 -8.10 6.71
N TRP A 13 16.46 -7.83 6.29
CA TRP A 13 16.84 -7.26 5.00
C TRP A 13 16.29 -8.05 3.81
N TRP A 14 16.22 -9.38 3.91
CA TRP A 14 15.57 -10.19 2.87
C TRP A 14 14.08 -9.87 2.70
N LEU A 15 13.37 -9.60 3.80
CA LEU A 15 11.97 -9.18 3.74
C LEU A 15 11.83 -7.78 3.15
N VAL A 16 12.73 -6.86 3.51
CA VAL A 16 12.76 -5.51 2.93
C VAL A 16 13.01 -5.59 1.42
N LEU A 17 14.01 -6.36 0.98
CA LEU A 17 14.30 -6.57 -0.44
C LEU A 17 13.12 -7.21 -1.19
N ALA A 18 12.44 -8.19 -0.58
CA ALA A 18 11.24 -8.79 -1.16
C ALA A 18 10.11 -7.76 -1.34
N VAL A 19 9.84 -6.91 -0.33
CA VAL A 19 8.80 -5.87 -0.41
C VAL A 19 9.16 -4.81 -1.47
N VAL A 20 10.43 -4.36 -1.51
CA VAL A 20 10.91 -3.44 -2.53
C VAL A 20 10.80 -4.06 -3.92
N GLY A 21 11.15 -5.34 -4.06
CA GLY A 21 10.97 -6.09 -5.30
C GLY A 21 9.51 -6.16 -5.72
N LEU A 22 8.59 -6.48 -4.81
CA LEU A 22 7.15 -6.50 -5.11
C LEU A 22 6.60 -5.15 -5.57
N ALA A 23 7.15 -4.04 -5.06
CA ALA A 23 6.74 -2.71 -5.47
C ALA A 23 7.34 -2.27 -6.82
N ILE A 24 8.62 -2.59 -7.08
CA ILE A 24 9.36 -2.10 -8.26
C ILE A 24 9.19 -3.01 -9.48
N LEU A 25 9.12 -4.33 -9.29
CA LEU A 25 9.05 -5.26 -10.42
C LEU A 25 7.86 -5.01 -11.36
N PRO A 26 6.63 -4.78 -10.87
CA PRO A 26 5.50 -4.45 -11.73
C PRO A 26 5.77 -3.19 -12.57
N LEU A 27 6.37 -2.15 -11.96
CA LEU A 27 6.65 -0.87 -12.63
C LEU A 27 7.60 -1.00 -13.83
N ILE A 28 8.48 -1.99 -13.83
CA ILE A 28 9.46 -2.23 -14.90
C ILE A 28 8.93 -3.25 -15.92
N LEU A 29 8.19 -4.26 -15.46
CA LEU A 29 7.76 -5.38 -16.29
C LEU A 29 6.42 -5.14 -16.99
N VAL A 30 5.55 -4.27 -16.44
CA VAL A 30 4.23 -3.98 -16.97
C VAL A 30 4.23 -2.62 -17.64
N SER A 31 3.86 -2.60 -18.91
CA SER A 31 3.60 -1.36 -19.67
C SER A 31 2.09 -1.16 -19.71
N GLY A 32 1.58 -0.18 -18.97
CA GLY A 32 0.15 0.11 -18.87
C GLY A 32 -0.12 1.36 -18.04
N GLU A 33 -1.36 1.84 -18.09
CA GLU A 33 -1.83 2.92 -17.23
C GLU A 33 -2.10 2.39 -15.83
N TYR A 34 -1.50 3.01 -14.82
CA TYR A 34 -1.66 2.61 -13.43
C TYR A 34 -2.87 3.33 -12.84
N GLY A 35 -4.05 2.86 -13.23
CA GLY A 35 -5.34 3.32 -12.70
C GLY A 35 -5.76 2.60 -11.43
N GLY A 36 -6.74 3.17 -10.73
CA GLY A 36 -7.42 2.48 -9.63
C GLY A 36 -8.34 1.37 -10.16
N ALA A 37 -8.44 0.27 -9.42
CA ALA A 37 -9.30 -0.87 -9.79
C ALA A 37 -10.79 -0.49 -9.92
N ASP A 38 -11.21 0.53 -9.17
CA ASP A 38 -12.61 0.98 -9.15
C ASP A 38 -13.03 1.61 -10.49
N GLY A 39 -12.11 2.25 -11.22
CA GLY A 39 -12.39 2.81 -12.55
C GLY A 39 -12.63 1.71 -13.59
N GLU A 40 -11.76 0.70 -13.63
CA GLU A 40 -11.92 -0.45 -14.53
C GLU A 40 -13.20 -1.25 -14.20
N ALA A 41 -13.55 -1.35 -12.92
CA ALA A 41 -14.81 -1.97 -12.51
C ALA A 41 -16.04 -1.17 -12.99
N ALA A 42 -16.01 0.17 -12.92
CA ALA A 42 -17.09 1.02 -13.40
C ALA A 42 -17.29 0.90 -14.92
N ASP A 43 -16.20 0.86 -15.68
CA ASP A 43 -16.24 0.67 -17.13
C ASP A 43 -16.87 -0.68 -17.51
N MET A 44 -16.46 -1.77 -16.84
CA MET A 44 -17.04 -3.09 -17.06
C MET A 44 -18.54 -3.15 -16.71
N VAL A 45 -18.98 -2.43 -15.67
CA VAL A 45 -20.41 -2.37 -15.32
C VAL A 45 -21.21 -1.73 -16.46
N GLY A 46 -20.70 -0.65 -17.05
CA GLY A 46 -21.33 -0.01 -18.22
C GLY A 46 -21.42 -0.93 -19.44
N GLU A 47 -20.45 -1.81 -19.64
CA GLU A 47 -20.47 -2.81 -20.73
C GLU A 47 -21.47 -3.95 -20.47
N ILE A 48 -21.54 -4.45 -19.24
CA ILE A 48 -22.40 -5.59 -18.87
C ILE A 48 -23.86 -5.16 -18.78
N GLN A 49 -24.13 -3.96 -18.25
CA GLN A 49 -25.47 -3.45 -18.03
C GLN A 49 -25.55 -1.97 -18.48
N PRO A 50 -25.83 -1.71 -19.76
CA PRO A 50 -25.81 -0.35 -20.32
C PRO A 50 -26.90 0.57 -19.76
N ASP A 51 -27.98 0.00 -19.22
CA ASP A 51 -29.08 0.74 -18.59
C ASP A 51 -28.85 0.97 -17.07
N TYR A 52 -27.66 0.66 -16.55
CA TYR A 52 -27.35 0.88 -15.14
C TYR A 52 -27.10 2.36 -14.84
N GLU A 53 -27.87 2.91 -13.90
CA GLU A 53 -27.61 4.24 -13.33
C GLU A 53 -26.86 4.12 -12.00
N PRO A 54 -25.80 4.92 -11.77
CA PRO A 54 -25.11 4.99 -10.48
C PRO A 54 -26.09 5.35 -9.35
N TRP A 55 -26.11 4.54 -8.30
CA TRP A 55 -26.96 4.78 -7.12
C TRP A 55 -26.38 5.83 -6.16
N ALA A 56 -25.15 6.29 -6.40
CA ALA A 56 -24.49 7.36 -5.66
C ALA A 56 -23.54 8.12 -6.58
N GLU A 57 -23.50 9.43 -6.41
CA GLU A 57 -22.56 10.32 -7.08
C GLU A 57 -21.48 10.79 -6.10
N PRO A 58 -20.26 11.09 -6.57
CA PRO A 58 -19.23 11.67 -5.73
C PRO A 58 -19.71 12.99 -5.12
N VAL A 59 -19.66 13.09 -3.78
CA VAL A 59 -20.03 14.34 -3.08
C VAL A 59 -19.07 15.48 -3.45
N LEU A 60 -17.85 15.15 -3.89
CA LEU A 60 -16.84 16.09 -4.34
C LEU A 60 -16.14 15.52 -5.58
N GLU A 61 -16.30 16.18 -6.73
CA GLU A 61 -15.53 15.89 -7.93
C GLU A 61 -14.16 16.56 -7.83
N LEU A 62 -13.10 15.76 -7.89
CA LEU A 62 -11.73 16.28 -7.92
C LEU A 62 -11.38 16.73 -9.34
N PRO A 63 -10.63 17.85 -9.49
CA PRO A 63 -10.32 18.41 -10.81
C PRO A 63 -9.35 17.54 -11.64
N SER A 64 -8.71 16.53 -11.05
CA SER A 64 -7.94 15.51 -11.78
C SER A 64 -7.80 14.21 -11.00
N GLY A 65 -7.74 13.08 -11.72
CA GLY A 65 -7.47 11.75 -11.12
C GLY A 65 -6.06 11.63 -10.51
N GLU A 66 -5.12 12.48 -10.93
CA GLU A 66 -3.80 12.57 -10.29
C GLU A 66 -3.91 13.10 -8.86
N ILE A 67 -4.74 14.12 -8.63
CA ILE A 67 -4.97 14.68 -7.29
C ILE A 67 -5.67 13.66 -6.40
N GLU A 68 -6.62 12.90 -6.94
CA GLU A 68 -7.26 11.79 -6.24
C GLU A 68 -6.26 10.74 -5.78
N SER A 69 -5.40 10.28 -6.70
CA SER A 69 -4.34 9.31 -6.41
C SER A 69 -3.35 9.84 -5.35
N LEU A 70 -2.98 11.12 -5.43
CA LEU A 70 -2.09 11.76 -4.44
C LEU A 70 -2.74 11.82 -3.05
N LEU A 71 -4.01 12.16 -2.95
CA LEU A 71 -4.75 12.19 -1.68
C LEU A 71 -4.84 10.78 -1.09
N PHE A 72 -5.13 9.77 -1.91
CA PHE A 72 -5.17 8.38 -1.49
C PHE A 72 -3.81 7.88 -0.96
N VAL A 73 -2.73 8.11 -1.70
CA VAL A 73 -1.37 7.73 -1.27
C VAL A 73 -0.96 8.46 0.01
N SER A 74 -1.35 9.73 0.16
CA SER A 74 -1.07 10.51 1.37
C SER A 74 -1.77 9.92 2.59
N GLN A 75 -3.04 9.57 2.47
CA GLN A 75 -3.79 8.90 3.54
C GLN A 75 -3.17 7.55 3.89
N ALA A 76 -2.80 6.75 2.89
CA ALA A 76 -2.15 5.47 3.08
C ALA A 76 -0.79 5.61 3.81
N ALA A 77 0.02 6.60 3.43
CA ALA A 77 1.31 6.88 4.06
C ALA A 77 1.17 7.29 5.53
N ILE A 78 0.20 8.16 5.84
CA ILE A 78 -0.10 8.56 7.23
C ILE A 78 -0.57 7.35 8.04
N GLY A 79 -1.50 6.55 7.51
CA GLY A 79 -2.00 5.34 8.16
C GLY A 79 -0.88 4.34 8.46
N ALA A 80 -0.02 4.08 7.48
CA ALA A 80 1.16 3.22 7.65
C ALA A 80 2.12 3.76 8.72
N GLY A 81 2.34 5.08 8.75
CA GLY A 81 3.17 5.75 9.75
C GLY A 81 2.63 5.58 11.19
N ILE A 82 1.32 5.77 11.38
CA ILE A 82 0.66 5.58 12.68
C ILE A 82 0.78 4.13 13.15
N ILE A 83 0.49 3.15 12.28
CA ILE A 83 0.59 1.73 12.59
C ILE A 83 2.04 1.36 12.95
N GLY A 84 3.00 1.81 12.14
CA GLY A 84 4.43 1.59 12.38
C GLY A 84 4.88 2.16 13.72
N TYR A 85 4.48 3.38 14.04
CA TYR A 85 4.78 4.02 15.33
C TYR A 85 4.18 3.23 16.50
N ALA A 86 2.91 2.82 16.41
CA ALA A 86 2.26 2.04 17.46
C ALA A 86 2.99 0.71 17.72
N ILE A 87 3.29 -0.05 16.66
CA ILE A 87 4.05 -1.31 16.76
C ILE A 87 5.42 -1.07 17.41
N GLY A 88 6.12 -0.01 16.99
CA GLY A 88 7.42 0.38 17.56
C GLY A 88 7.33 0.72 19.05
N LEU A 89 6.32 1.51 19.44
CA LEU A 89 6.08 1.89 20.83
C LEU A 89 5.79 0.68 21.73
N TYR A 90 4.91 -0.23 21.29
CA TYR A 90 4.59 -1.45 22.04
C TYR A 90 5.80 -2.37 22.18
N LYS A 91 6.62 -2.50 21.14
CA LYS A 91 7.86 -3.26 21.20
C LYS A 91 8.84 -2.65 22.22
N GLY A 92 9.08 -1.35 22.15
CA GLY A 92 9.98 -0.66 23.07
C GLY A 92 9.56 -0.77 24.53
N ARG A 93 8.25 -0.70 24.82
CA ARG A 93 7.71 -0.91 26.18
C ARG A 93 7.92 -2.33 26.71
N ARG A 94 7.94 -3.34 25.84
CA ARG A 94 8.20 -4.75 26.23
C ARG A 94 9.68 -5.01 26.48
N GLU A 95 10.59 -4.30 25.82
CA GLU A 95 12.04 -4.42 26.03
C GLU A 95 12.51 -3.67 27.28
N GLN A 96 11.76 -2.66 27.74
CA GLN A 96 12.04 -1.93 28.99
C GLN A 96 11.46 -2.59 30.26
N ARG A 97 10.70 -3.70 30.10
CA ARG A 97 10.11 -4.49 31.19
C ARG A 97 10.90 -5.77 31.40
#